data_AF-V6KDC1-F1
#
_entry.id   AF-V6KDC1-F1
#
_cell.length_a   1.000
_cell.length_b   1.000
_cell.length_c   1.000
_cell.angle_alpha   90.00
_cell.angle_beta   90.00
_cell.angle_gamma   90.00
#
_symmetry.space_group_name_H-M   'P 1'
#
loop_
_entity.id
_entity.type
_entity.pdbx_description
1 polymer ?
#
loop_
_entity_poly.entity_id
_entity_poly.type
_entity_poly.pdbx_seq_one_letter_code
_entity_poly.pdbx_strand_id
1 'polypeptide(L)' 'MSSASAGRDWAAMQRAEFDHDAPIELPVPTGRRRIPAAPDAFGTEALFGDQVPAPQRRARPPQPGDSGGQDGLF' A
#
# COMPACT_ATOMS: atom_id res chain seq x y z
N MET A 1 37.87 2.61 -17.01
CA MET A 1 37.23 3.90 -17.32
C MET A 1 35.72 3.65 -17.32
N SER A 2 35.00 4.03 -16.26
CA SER A 2 33.53 3.94 -16.25
C SER A 2 32.97 4.98 -17.20
N SER A 3 32.34 4.53 -18.29
CA SER A 3 31.54 5.43 -19.12
C SER A 3 30.27 5.76 -18.34
N ALA A 4 30.15 7.01 -17.91
CA ALA A 4 28.89 7.56 -17.44
C ALA A 4 27.90 7.43 -18.61
N SER A 5 26.83 6.65 -18.42
CA SER A 5 25.72 6.61 -19.37
C SER A 5 25.20 8.03 -19.51
N ALA A 6 25.52 8.69 -20.62
CA ALA A 6 24.87 9.93 -21.00
C ALA A 6 23.38 9.58 -21.09
N GLY A 7 22.59 10.09 -20.14
CA GLY A 7 21.17 9.78 -20.07
C GLY A 7 20.52 10.03 -21.43
N ARG A 8 19.83 9.02 -21.97
CA ARG A 8 19.10 9.15 -23.23
C ARG A 8 18.10 10.30 -23.06
N ASP A 9 18.12 11.27 -23.97
CA ASP A 9 17.08 12.29 -24.02
C ASP A 9 15.81 11.65 -24.59
N TRP A 10 14.96 11.19 -23.68
CA TRP A 10 13.69 10.56 -24.02
C TRP A 10 12.72 11.50 -24.72
N ALA A 11 12.87 12.82 -24.55
CA ALA A 11 11.99 13.80 -25.18
C ALA A 11 12.29 13.96 -26.68
N ALA A 12 13.53 13.70 -27.10
CA ALA A 12 13.93 13.74 -28.50
C ALA A 12 13.70 12.42 -29.26
N MET A 13 13.44 11.32 -28.55
CA MET A 13 13.33 9.97 -29.10
C MET A 13 12.15 9.84 -30.07
N GLN A 14 12.45 9.41 -31.29
CA GLN A 14 11.48 9.18 -32.36
C GLN A 14 10.86 7.79 -32.26
N ARG A 15 9.66 7.64 -32.81
CA ARG A 15 8.93 6.37 -32.81
C ARG A 15 9.71 5.20 -33.44
N ALA A 16 10.54 5.48 -34.44
CA ALA A 16 11.37 4.47 -35.11
C ALA A 16 12.54 3.95 -34.25
N GLU A 17 12.88 4.65 -33.15
CA GLU A 17 13.94 4.24 -32.23
C GLU A 17 13.43 3.31 -31.12
N PHE A 18 12.11 3.08 -31.04
CA PHE A 18 11.56 2.08 -30.15
C PHE A 18 11.84 0.68 -30.68
N ASP A 19 12.37 -0.18 -29.82
CA ASP A 19 12.47 -1.61 -30.09
C ASP A 19 11.10 -2.25 -29.90
N HIS A 20 10.48 -2.66 -31.02
CA HIS A 20 9.16 -3.31 -31.01
C HIS A 20 9.23 -4.79 -30.63
N ASP A 21 10.42 -5.40 -30.69
CA ASP A 21 10.65 -6.79 -30.34
C ASP A 21 11.10 -6.96 -28.88
N ALA A 22 11.31 -5.84 -28.16
CA ALA A 22 11.65 -5.86 -26.75
C ALA A 22 10.53 -6.54 -25.92
N PRO A 23 10.88 -7.51 -25.05
CA PRO A 23 9.90 -8.19 -24.22
C PRO A 23 9.29 -7.23 -23.20
N ILE A 24 7.96 -7.28 -23.04
CA ILE A 24 7.24 -6.53 -22.02
C ILE A 24 7.38 -7.27 -20.69
N GLU A 25 8.52 -7.08 -20.03
CA GLU A 25 8.75 -7.59 -18.68
C GLU A 25 8.21 -6.61 -17.65
N LEU A 26 7.11 -6.99 -16.98
CA LEU A 26 6.66 -6.27 -15.80
C LEU A 26 7.50 -6.73 -14.59
N PRO A 27 8.15 -5.82 -13.84
CA PRO A 27 8.86 -6.16 -12.61
C PRO A 27 7.89 -6.46 -11.44
N VAL A 28 6.62 -6.71 -11.74
CA VAL A 28 5.56 -6.99 -10.78
C VAL A 28 4.86 -8.30 -11.13
N PRO A 29 4.39 -9.06 -10.14
CA PRO A 29 3.63 -10.27 -10.38
C PRO A 29 2.41 -9.99 -11.26
N THR A 30 2.20 -10.79 -12.30
CA THR A 30 1.08 -10.68 -13.24
C THR A 30 -0.22 -11.31 -12.74
N GLY A 31 -0.27 -11.68 -11.46
CA GLY A 31 -1.43 -12.29 -10.81
C GLY A 31 -2.38 -11.28 -10.15
N ARG A 32 -3.64 -11.69 -9.94
CA ARG A 32 -4.58 -10.92 -9.11
C ARG A 32 -3.99 -10.74 -7.72
N ARG A 33 -3.70 -9.50 -7.33
CA ARG A 33 -3.18 -9.14 -6.01
C ARG A 33 -4.25 -8.32 -5.27
N ARG A 34 -4.55 -8.72 -4.02
CA ARG A 34 -5.39 -7.90 -3.13
C ARG A 34 -4.63 -6.65 -2.72
N ILE A 35 -5.30 -5.51 -2.81
CA ILE A 35 -4.78 -4.22 -2.36
C ILE A 35 -5.48 -3.91 -1.04
N PRO A 36 -4.78 -3.73 0.08
CA PRO A 36 -5.42 -3.44 1.35
C PRO A 36 -6.07 -2.05 1.35
N ALA A 37 -7.32 -1.97 1.80
CA ALA A 37 -7.96 -0.71 2.13
C ALA A 37 -7.37 -0.17 3.44
N ALA A 38 -6.45 0.80 3.36
CA ALA A 38 -5.79 1.41 4.51
C ALA A 38 -6.05 2.93 4.53
N PRO A 39 -6.53 3.51 5.64
CA PRO A 39 -6.69 4.95 5.78
C PRO A 39 -5.37 5.70 5.59
N ASP A 40 -5.46 6.97 5.18
CA ASP A 40 -4.28 7.83 5.08
C ASP A 40 -3.75 8.27 6.46
N ALA A 41 -2.62 8.99 6.46
CA ALA A 41 -1.99 9.48 7.69
C ALA A 41 -2.83 10.51 8.46
N PHE A 42 -3.87 11.07 7.84
CA PHE A 42 -4.78 12.05 8.44
C PHE A 42 -6.12 11.43 8.85
N GLY A 43 -6.26 10.10 8.72
CA GLY A 43 -7.46 9.36 9.11
C GLY A 43 -8.57 9.36 8.05
N THR A 44 -8.28 9.77 6.81
CA THR A 44 -9.23 9.64 5.71
C THR A 44 -9.38 8.17 5.34
N GLU A 45 -10.61 7.67 5.37
CA GLU A 45 -10.92 6.29 5.01
C GLU A 45 -10.54 5.97 3.55
N ALA A 46 -10.09 4.74 3.33
CA ALA A 46 -9.73 4.27 2.01
C ALA A 46 -10.97 4.10 1.11
N LEU A 47 -10.94 4.69 -0.08
CA LEU A 47 -12.01 4.55 -1.08
C LEU A 47 -11.92 3.25 -1.89
N PHE A 48 -10.75 2.60 -1.90
CA PHE A 48 -10.46 1.42 -2.71
C PHE A 48 -9.64 0.40 -1.94
N GLY A 49 -9.65 -0.83 -2.44
CA GLY A 49 -8.97 -1.96 -1.83
C GLY A 49 -9.94 -2.89 -1.08
N ASP A 50 -9.43 -4.06 -0.74
CA ASP A 50 -10.14 -5.06 0.03
C ASP A 50 -9.99 -4.74 1.52
N GLN A 51 -11.10 -4.87 2.25
CA GLN A 51 -11.09 -4.83 3.70
C GLN A 51 -10.21 -5.96 4.24
N VAL A 52 -9.18 -5.60 4.99
CA VAL A 52 -8.33 -6.57 5.67
C VAL A 52 -8.99 -6.88 7.01
N PRO A 53 -9.31 -8.15 7.31
CA PRO A 53 -9.85 -8.50 8.61
C PRO A 53 -8.88 -8.06 9.70
N ALA A 54 -9.39 -7.28 10.66
CA ALA A 54 -8.58 -6.78 11.76
C ALA A 54 -7.95 -7.97 12.52
N PRO A 55 -6.67 -7.88 12.92
CA PRO A 55 -6.06 -8.89 13.77
C PRO A 55 -6.88 -8.97 15.07
N GLN A 56 -7.49 -10.13 15.32
CA GLN A 56 -8.26 -10.37 16.53
C GLN A 56 -7.31 -10.26 17.73
N ARG A 57 -7.34 -9.12 18.43
CA ARG A 57 -6.78 -9.04 19.79
C ARG A 57 -7.61 -10.02 20.61
N ARG A 58 -7.02 -11.15 21.01
CA ARG A 58 -7.63 -12.04 22.01
C ARG A 58 -7.95 -11.17 23.22
N ALA A 59 -9.24 -10.98 23.50
CA ALA A 59 -9.68 -10.25 24.67
C ALA A 59 -9.09 -10.98 25.89
N ARG A 60 -8.29 -10.25 26.68
CA ARG A 60 -7.90 -10.73 28.01
C ARG A 60 -9.20 -10.85 28.81
N PRO A 61 -9.52 -12.00 29.42
CA PRO A 61 -10.71 -12.10 30.25
C PRO A 61 -10.69 -11.01 31.33
N PRO A 62 -11.83 -10.34 31.62
CA PRO A 62 -11.88 -9.29 32.62
C PRO A 62 -11.47 -9.88 33.97
N GLN A 63 -10.50 -9.23 34.60
CA GLN A 63 -10.15 -9.51 35.98
C GLN A 63 -11.30 -8.97 36.86
N PRO A 64 -11.94 -9.78 37.73
CA PRO A 64 -12.92 -9.25 38.67
C PRO A 64 -12.16 -8.44 39.71
N GLY A 65 -12.35 -7.12 39.72
CA GLY A 65 -11.70 -6.23 40.68
C GLY A 65 -12.15 -4.78 40.51
N ASP A 66 -12.87 -4.33 41.53
CA ASP A 66 -13.20 -2.97 41.94
C ASP A 66 -14.23 -2.16 41.13
N SER A 67 -15.48 -2.33 41.56
CA SER A 67 -16.52 -1.30 41.58
C SER A 67 -15.96 -0.01 42.21
N GLY A 68 -15.64 1.00 41.40
CA GLY A 68 -15.08 2.24 41.91
C GLY A 68 -15.08 3.37 40.89
N GLY A 69 -16.23 4.05 40.78
CA GLY A 69 -16.35 5.43 40.32
C GLY A 69 -16.27 5.64 38.81
N GLN A 70 -17.42 5.92 38.18
CA GLN A 70 -17.63 7.09 37.31
C GLN A 70 -19.13 7.41 37.34
N ASP A 71 -19.48 8.16 38.37
CA ASP A 71 -20.62 9.04 38.50
C ASP A 71 -20.82 9.86 37.21
N GLY A 72 -22.10 10.01 36.85
CA GLY A 72 -22.56 10.39 35.52
C GLY A 72 -21.91 11.60 34.88
N LEU A 73 -21.69 11.48 33.57
CA LEU A 73 -21.46 12.60 32.69
C LEU A 73 -22.50 12.52 31.54
N PHE A 74 -23.60 13.26 31.78
CA PHE A 74 -24.78 13.51 30.93
C PHE A 74 -25.76 12.34 30.72
#